data_AF-A0A3D5L2V4-F1
#
_entry.id   AF-A0A3D5L2V4-F1
#
_cell.length_a   1.000
_cell.length_b   1.000
_cell.length_c   1.000
_cell.angle_alpha   90.00
_cell.angle_beta   90.00
_cell.angle_gamma   90.00
#
_symmetry.space_group_name_H-M   'P 1'
#
loop_
_entity.id
_entity.type
_entity.pdbx_description
1 polymer ?
#
loop_
_entity_poly.entity_id
_entity_poly.type
_entity_poly.pdbx_seq_one_letter_code
_entity_poly.pdbx_strand_id
1 'polypeptide(L)'
;RVFEPFLFWSDTLGLAAFTVDGAMLGIASSHGDNLFFDTTLAFLTGVGGGLLRDLLCAQKPDIFTKHVYALASIIGGLAASLVIDLAGAKNTGMVTGFLLVILIRFLARHFRWNLPRISPSESDSSASS
;
A
#
# COMPACT_ATOMS: atom_id res chain seq x y z
N ARG A 1 -13.56 -3.63 20.60
CA ARG A 1 -14.25 -3.37 19.31
C ARG A 1 -13.93 -1.99 18.70
N VAL A 2 -13.38 -1.02 19.43
CA VAL A 2 -13.01 0.32 18.91
C VAL A 2 -11.59 0.38 18.31
N PHE A 3 -10.70 -0.55 18.69
CA PHE A 3 -9.31 -0.58 18.22
C PHE A 3 -9.14 -0.93 16.74
N GLU A 4 -10.01 -1.78 16.18
CA GLU A 4 -9.98 -2.18 14.76
C GLU A 4 -10.08 -0.98 13.78
N PRO A 5 -11.08 -0.09 13.89
CA PRO A 5 -11.14 1.09 13.03
C PRO A 5 -9.99 2.07 13.30
N PHE A 6 -9.54 2.22 14.55
CA PHE A 6 -8.42 3.11 14.88
C PHE A 6 -7.11 2.64 14.21
N LEU A 7 -6.79 1.35 14.33
CA LEU A 7 -5.59 0.76 13.73
C LEU A 7 -5.60 0.92 12.20
N PHE A 8 -6.75 0.67 11.57
CA PHE A 8 -6.89 0.83 10.13
C PHE A 8 -6.66 2.27 9.66
N TRP A 9 -7.23 3.26 10.36
CA TRP A 9 -7.06 4.67 9.96
C TRP A 9 -5.63 5.14 10.20
N SER A 10 -5.03 4.81 11.34
CA SER A 10 -3.62 5.12 11.62
C SER A 10 -2.69 4.51 10.58
N ASP A 11 -2.94 3.27 10.19
CA ASP A 11 -2.17 2.55 9.17
C ASP A 11 -2.38 3.14 7.77
N THR A 12 -3.60 3.49 7.40
CA THR A 12 -3.92 4.10 6.11
C THR A 12 -3.29 5.49 5.95
N LEU A 13 -3.36 6.32 6.99
CA LEU A 13 -2.74 7.64 7.01
C LEU A 13 -1.21 7.55 6.98
N GLY A 14 -0.63 6.63 7.76
CA GLY A 14 0.81 6.38 7.76
C GLY A 14 1.30 5.92 6.39
N LEU A 15 0.60 4.96 5.76
CA LEU A 15 0.90 4.51 4.41
C LEU A 15 0.86 5.67 3.42
N ALA A 16 -0.24 6.45 3.39
CA ALA A 16 -0.38 7.56 2.46
C ALA A 16 0.73 8.62 2.62
N ALA A 17 1.08 8.99 3.86
CA ALA A 17 2.12 9.96 4.14
C ALA A 17 3.49 9.46 3.67
N PHE A 18 3.87 8.23 4.06
CA PHE A 18 5.17 7.65 3.73
C PHE A 18 5.32 7.29 2.25
N THR A 19 4.24 6.92 1.55
CA THR A 19 4.27 6.73 0.10
C THR A 19 4.63 8.02 -0.62
N VAL A 20 4.00 9.14 -0.26
CA VAL A 20 4.26 10.44 -0.91
C VAL A 20 5.65 10.96 -0.57
N ASP A 21 6.08 10.79 0.68
CA ASP A 21 7.43 11.19 1.11
C ASP A 21 8.51 10.37 0.37
N GLY A 22 8.31 9.06 0.22
CA GLY A 22 9.18 8.20 -0.57
C GLY A 22 9.21 8.56 -2.06
N ALA A 23 8.07 8.92 -2.65
CA ALA A 23 8.02 9.40 -4.03
C ALA A 23 8.82 10.70 -4.21
N MET A 24 8.68 11.64 -3.28
CA MET A 24 9.46 12.89 -3.30
C MET A 24 10.95 12.65 -3.14
N LEU A 25 11.34 11.76 -2.23
CA LEU A 25 12.73 11.40 -2.04
C LEU A 25 13.30 10.74 -3.30
N GLY A 26 12.48 9.93 -3.99
CA GLY A 26 12.81 9.30 -5.26
C GLY A 26 13.13 10.36 -6.32
N ILE A 27 12.17 11.24 -6.60
CA ILE A 27 12.29 12.31 -7.59
C ILE A 27 13.49 13.21 -7.30
N ALA A 28 13.70 13.57 -6.03
CA ALA A 28 14.84 14.39 -5.61
C ALA A 28 16.19 13.68 -5.82
N SER A 29 16.23 12.35 -5.71
CA SER A 29 17.46 11.55 -5.87
C SER A 29 17.74 11.17 -7.32
N SER A 30 16.68 10.96 -8.12
CA SER A 30 16.76 10.55 -9.52
C SER A 30 16.81 11.72 -10.50
N HIS A 31 16.74 12.96 -10.00
CA HIS A 31 16.51 14.18 -10.79
C HIS A 31 15.20 14.15 -11.61
N GLY A 32 14.24 13.28 -11.26
CA GLY A 32 12.96 13.13 -11.97
C GLY A 32 13.04 12.26 -13.23
N ASP A 33 14.18 11.61 -13.51
CA ASP A 33 14.38 10.87 -14.76
C ASP A 33 13.97 9.38 -14.66
N ASN A 34 13.60 8.88 -13.47
CA ASN A 34 13.32 7.46 -13.25
C ASN A 34 12.05 7.19 -12.44
N LEU A 35 10.89 7.25 -13.11
CA LEU A 35 9.58 6.90 -12.55
C LEU A 35 9.55 5.51 -11.87
N PHE A 36 10.28 4.54 -12.39
CA PHE A 36 10.37 3.20 -11.80
C PHE A 36 11.06 3.23 -10.43
N PHE A 37 12.16 3.98 -10.31
CA PHE A 37 12.88 4.14 -9.05
C PHE A 37 12.01 4.89 -8.03
N ASP A 38 11.40 6.00 -8.46
CA ASP A 38 10.57 6.84 -7.60
C ASP A 38 9.37 6.08 -7.04
N THR A 39 8.68 5.31 -7.89
CA THR A 39 7.53 4.48 -7.50
C THR A 39 7.96 3.34 -6.58
N THR A 40 9.11 2.72 -6.84
CA THR A 40 9.63 1.63 -6.00
C THR A 40 10.03 2.14 -4.63
N LEU A 41 10.65 3.33 -4.55
CA LEU A 41 11.02 3.95 -3.29
C LEU A 41 9.79 4.41 -2.51
N ALA A 42 8.80 5.01 -3.17
CA ALA A 42 7.49 5.31 -2.60
C ALA A 42 6.81 4.08 -2.01
N PHE A 43 6.79 2.97 -2.75
CA PHE A 43 6.25 1.70 -2.29
C PHE A 43 7.01 1.15 -1.09
N LEU A 44 8.34 1.11 -1.15
CA LEU A 44 9.16 0.55 -0.08
C LEU A 44 9.03 1.36 1.22
N THR A 45 9.08 2.69 1.14
CA THR A 45 8.92 3.58 2.30
C THR A 45 7.51 3.50 2.87
N GLY A 46 6.49 3.52 2.01
CA GLY A 46 5.09 3.41 2.42
C GLY A 46 4.78 2.09 3.12
N VAL A 47 5.11 0.97 2.49
CA VAL A 47 4.74 -0.37 2.99
C VAL A 47 5.70 -0.85 4.08
N GLY A 48 6.96 -0.42 4.06
CA GLY A 48 8.00 -0.85 4.99
C GLY A 48 7.61 -0.69 6.46
N GLY A 49 6.99 0.44 6.83
CA GLY A 49 6.55 0.68 8.21
C GLY A 49 5.47 -0.30 8.69
N GLY A 50 4.45 -0.55 7.85
CA GLY A 50 3.39 -1.52 8.14
C GLY A 50 3.94 -2.95 8.21
N LEU A 51 4.84 -3.30 7.28
CA LEU A 51 5.52 -4.60 7.27
C LEU A 51 6.33 -4.82 8.55
N LEU A 52 7.15 -3.85 8.96
CA LEU A 52 7.95 -3.94 10.19
C LEU A 52 7.08 -4.06 11.43
N ARG A 53 5.98 -3.30 11.53
CA ARG A 53 5.01 -3.44 12.62
C ARG A 53 4.48 -4.87 12.70
N ASP A 54 4.03 -5.42 11.58
CA ASP A 54 3.41 -6.74 11.56
C ASP A 54 4.43 -7.84 11.92
N LEU A 55 5.68 -7.71 11.45
CA LEU A 55 6.79 -8.60 11.81
C LEU A 55 7.12 -8.56 13.31
N LEU A 56 7.21 -7.36 13.90
CA LEU A 56 7.50 -7.19 15.33
C LEU A 56 6.36 -7.73 16.20
N CYS A 57 5.11 -7.71 15.71
CA CYS A 57 3.96 -8.31 16.37
C CYS A 57 3.81 -9.82 16.12
N ALA A 58 4.75 -10.45 15.40
CA ALA A 58 4.68 -11.86 14.98
C ALA A 58 3.35 -12.23 14.27
N GLN A 59 2.79 -11.28 13.51
CA GLN A 59 1.59 -11.48 12.70
C GLN A 59 1.97 -11.59 11.22
N LYS A 60 1.11 -12.26 10.43
CA LYS A 60 1.30 -12.32 8.98
C LYS A 60 1.12 -10.92 8.38
N PRO A 61 2.13 -10.36 7.67
CA PRO A 61 2.05 -8.99 7.17
C PRO A 61 0.88 -8.75 6.23
N ASP A 62 0.25 -7.58 6.37
CA ASP A 62 -0.94 -7.21 5.61
C ASP A 62 -0.69 -7.13 4.09
N ILE A 63 0.56 -6.85 3.68
CA ILE A 63 0.99 -6.89 2.27
C ILE A 63 0.79 -8.28 1.63
N PHE A 64 0.93 -9.37 2.39
CA PHE A 64 0.78 -10.74 1.88
C PHE A 64 -0.66 -11.26 1.96
N THR A 65 -1.54 -10.55 2.64
CA THR A 65 -2.95 -10.95 2.83
C THR A 65 -3.90 -10.09 2.01
N LYS A 66 -3.56 -8.81 1.79
CA LYS A 66 -4.39 -7.83 1.09
C LYS A 66 -3.60 -7.23 -0.07
N HIS A 67 -3.78 -7.78 -1.27
CA HIS A 67 -3.16 -7.25 -2.50
C HIS A 67 -3.44 -5.76 -2.72
N VAL A 68 -4.58 -5.26 -2.23
CA VAL A 68 -4.95 -3.85 -2.34
C VAL A 68 -4.03 -2.92 -1.54
N TYR A 69 -3.36 -3.41 -0.49
CA TYR A 69 -2.41 -2.61 0.28
C TYR A 69 -1.21 -2.19 -0.58
N ALA A 70 -0.59 -3.16 -1.26
CA ALA A 70 0.54 -2.92 -2.16
C ALA A 70 0.13 -2.04 -3.34
N LEU A 71 -1.01 -2.37 -3.96
CA LEU A 71 -1.52 -1.62 -5.12
C LEU A 71 -1.84 -0.17 -4.77
N ALA A 72 -2.41 0.11 -3.59
CA ALA A 72 -2.68 1.48 -3.15
C ALA A 72 -1.40 2.32 -3.11
N SER A 73 -0.32 1.77 -2.54
CA SER A 73 0.97 2.47 -2.47
C SER A 73 1.62 2.65 -3.84
N ILE A 74 1.57 1.64 -4.71
CA ILE A 74 2.15 1.72 -6.06
C ILE A 74 1.39 2.76 -6.89
N ILE A 75 0.06 2.71 -6.91
CA ILE A 75 -0.77 3.64 -7.67
C ILE A 75 -0.63 5.07 -7.12
N GLY A 76 -0.61 5.22 -5.79
CA GLY A 76 -0.43 6.52 -5.14
C GLY A 76 0.95 7.14 -5.41
N GLY A 77 2.02 6.33 -5.33
CA GLY A 77 3.38 6.76 -5.63
C GLY A 77 3.55 7.13 -7.10
N LEU A 78 3.08 6.28 -8.01
CA LEU A 78 3.12 6.55 -9.45
C LEU A 78 2.33 7.80 -9.83
N ALA A 79 1.13 7.98 -9.28
CA ALA A 79 0.32 9.18 -9.52
C ALA A 79 0.98 10.44 -8.96
N ALA A 80 1.59 10.36 -7.78
CA ALA A 80 2.34 11.48 -7.21
C ALA A 80 3.50 11.87 -8.14
N SER A 81 4.36 10.91 -8.52
CA SER A 81 5.48 11.18 -9.42
C SER A 81 5.04 11.73 -10.77
N LEU A 82 4.04 11.11 -11.40
CA LEU A 82 3.55 11.56 -12.72
C LEU A 82 2.98 12.98 -12.68
N VAL A 83 2.22 13.34 -11.63
CA VAL A 83 1.66 14.69 -11.52
C VAL A 83 2.76 15.72 -11.25
N ILE A 84 3.77 15.36 -10.46
CA ILE A 84 4.92 16.25 -10.20
C ILE A 84 5.69 16.49 -11.50
N ASP A 85 5.94 15.45 -12.28
CA ASP A 85 6.72 15.54 -13.52
C ASP A 85 5.97 16.27 -14.64
N LEU A 86 4.66 16.02 -14.81
CA LEU A 86 3.88 16.64 -15.89
C LEU A 86 3.43 18.08 -15.57
N ALA A 87 3.04 18.36 -14.34
CA ALA A 87 2.44 19.65 -13.98
C ALA A 87 3.44 20.61 -13.32
N GLY A 88 4.63 20.13 -12.91
CA GLY A 88 5.61 20.90 -12.13
C GLY A 88 5.11 21.35 -10.74
N ALA A 89 3.91 20.90 -10.35
CA ALA A 89 3.21 21.36 -9.16
C ALA A 89 3.39 20.34 -8.02
N LYS A 90 4.53 20.43 -7.32
CA LYS A 90 4.92 19.54 -6.23
C LYS A 90 3.79 19.31 -5.22
N ASN A 91 3.18 20.39 -4.73
CA ASN A 91 2.09 20.32 -3.74
C ASN A 91 0.87 19.57 -4.27
N THR A 92 0.53 19.77 -5.55
CA THR A 92 -0.62 19.11 -6.19
C THR A 92 -0.37 17.61 -6.33
N GLY A 93 0.82 17.20 -6.76
CA GLY A 93 1.16 15.78 -6.88
C GLY A 93 1.17 15.06 -5.54
N MET A 94 1.68 15.71 -4.49
CA MET A 94 1.65 15.17 -3.12
C MET A 94 0.21 14.95 -2.64
N VAL A 95 -0.65 15.96 -2.76
CA VAL A 95 -2.06 15.87 -2.33
C VAL A 95 -2.80 14.81 -3.15
N THR A 96 -2.55 14.75 -4.46
CA THR A 96 -3.19 13.76 -5.34
C THR A 96 -2.81 12.34 -4.97
N GLY A 97 -1.51 12.06 -4.79
CA GLY A 97 -1.02 10.75 -4.36
C GLY A 97 -1.54 10.35 -2.98
N PHE A 98 -1.50 11.28 -2.01
CA PHE A 98 -2.00 11.05 -0.65
C PHE A 98 -3.49 10.68 -0.64
N LEU A 99 -4.31 11.47 -1.35
CA LEU A 99 -5.75 11.23 -1.45
C LEU A 99 -6.05 9.92 -2.20
N LEU A 100 -5.28 9.58 -3.25
CA LEU A 100 -5.44 8.32 -3.98
C LEU A 100 -5.19 7.11 -3.08
N VAL A 101 -4.12 7.11 -2.27
CA VAL A 101 -3.85 6.00 -1.34
C VAL A 101 -5.02 5.82 -0.38
N ILE A 102 -5.50 6.92 0.23
CA ILE A 102 -6.63 6.88 1.16
C ILE A 102 -7.89 6.38 0.46
N LEU A 103 -8.19 6.90 -0.74
CA LEU A 103 -9.38 6.55 -1.51
C LEU A 103 -9.36 5.07 -1.87
N ILE A 104 -8.26 4.55 -2.39
CA ILE A 104 -8.12 3.13 -2.76
C ILE A 104 -8.31 2.25 -1.53
N ARG A 105 -7.68 2.59 -0.39
CA ARG A 105 -7.82 1.81 0.84
C ARG A 105 -9.21 1.88 1.44
N PHE A 106 -9.86 3.03 1.36
CA PHE A 106 -11.25 3.20 1.78
C PHE A 106 -12.20 2.39 0.91
N LEU A 107 -12.07 2.47 -0.43
CA LEU A 107 -12.85 1.67 -1.38
C LEU A 107 -12.63 0.18 -1.16
N ALA A 108 -11.39 -0.26 -0.96
CA ALA A 108 -11.06 -1.66 -0.72
C ALA A 108 -11.73 -2.20 0.55
N ARG A 109 -11.80 -1.38 1.60
CA ARG A 109 -12.52 -1.71 2.82
C ARG A 109 -14.03 -1.74 2.59
N HIS A 110 -14.57 -0.79 1.83
CA HIS A 110 -16.01 -0.67 1.59
C HIS A 110 -16.56 -1.77 0.67
N PHE A 111 -15.85 -2.08 -0.42
CA PHE A 111 -16.25 -3.09 -1.39
C PHE A 111 -15.95 -4.53 -0.98
N ARG A 112 -15.37 -4.75 0.21
CA ARG A 112 -15.04 -6.08 0.78
C ARG A 112 -14.49 -7.02 -0.30
N TRP A 113 -13.35 -6.68 -0.90
CA TRP A 113 -12.68 -7.53 -1.90
C TRP A 113 -12.25 -8.86 -1.25
N ASN A 114 -13.21 -9.76 -1.09
CA ASN A 114 -13.07 -11.08 -0.50
C ASN A 114 -12.75 -12.02 -1.66
N LEU A 115 -11.49 -12.42 -1.79
CA LEU A 115 -11.17 -13.57 -2.63
C LEU A 115 -11.93 -14.80 -2.09
N PRO A 116 -12.64 -15.57 -2.95
CA PRO A 116 -13.26 -16.82 -2.55
C PRO A 116 -12.18 -17.75 -1.97
N ARG A 117 -12.38 -18.23 -0.74
CA ARG A 117 -11.48 -19.21 -0.12
C ARG A 117 -11.78 -20.58 -0.71
N ILE A 118 -10.84 -21.16 -1.44
CA ILE A 118 -10.89 -22.57 -1.81
C ILE A 118 -10.52 -23.37 -0.55
N SER A 119 -11.50 -24.03 0.05
CA SER A 119 -11.26 -25.01 1.12
C SER A 119 -10.59 -26.24 0.51
N PRO A 120 -9.50 -26.76 1.09
CA PRO A 120 -9.01 -28.09 0.73
C PRO A 120 -10.10 -29.11 1.08
N SER A 121 -10.53 -29.92 0.13
CA SER A 121 -11.45 -31.02 0.38
C SER A 121 -10.72 -32.13 1.16
N GLU A 122 -11.27 -32.52 2.30
CA GLU A 122 -10.91 -33.73 3.05
C GLU A 122 -11.21 -35.00 2.23
N SER A 123 -10.43 -35.28 1.18
CA SER A 123 -10.57 -36.50 0.37
C SER A 123 -9.38 -37.46 0.44
N ASP A 124 -8.31 -37.12 1.14
CA ASP A 124 -7.08 -37.93 1.13
C ASP A 124 -6.85 -38.74 2.43
N SER A 125 -7.81 -38.74 3.36
CA SER A 125 -7.70 -39.47 4.64
C SER A 125 -8.20 -40.93 4.58
N SER A 126 -8.57 -41.47 3.42
CA SER A 126 -9.08 -42.85 3.27
C SER A 126 -8.17 -43.80 2.48
N ALA A 127 -6.94 -43.41 2.13
CA ALA A 127 -6.03 -44.25 1.34
C ALA A 127 -4.83 -44.83 2.11
N SER A 128 -4.77 -44.67 3.44
CA SER A 128 -3.75 -45.29 4.29
C SER A 128 -4.37 -45.94 5.52
N SER A 129 -5.19 -46.96 5.29
CA SER A 129 -5.56 -47.97 6.30
C SER A 129 -5.31 -49.34 5.70
#